data_AF-A0A545BK89-F1
#
_entry.id   AF-A0A545BK89-F1
#
_cell.length_a   1.000
_cell.length_b   1.000
_cell.length_c   1.000
_cell.angle_alpha   90.00
_cell.angle_beta   90.00
_cell.angle_gamma   90.00
#
_symmetry.space_group_name_H-M   'P 1'
#
loop_
_entity.id
_entity.type
_entity.pdbx_description
1 polymer ?
#
loop_
_entity_poly.entity_id
_entity_poly.type
_entity_poly.pdbx_seq_one_letter_code
_entity_poly.pdbx_strand_id
1 'polypeptide(L)'
;MSDARTSRARYLNAVATSLLLVTVTGGLAACRDEKKPTPPYPAVEWQGTAPNAAIEADPWVMAARKSLEAQAVAQNFTDFTLPQLVETTGLDLRIRLSRHPLNDVEQKRRPDIRPGPDPFLPMEVKPGPTAGTAEVRGCVVRWASETGDVPDELNATGVIFRMEHLEAGQLRISSVVTLPQQDCSAAKPPVALFAPAPEPSDITDAQDIVRAARADIDPPAMP
;
A
#
# COMPACT_ATOMS: atom_id res chain seq x y z
N MET A 1 -17.85 -72.65 -46.58
CA MET A 1 -19.07 -73.19 -47.22
C MET A 1 -20.18 -72.18 -46.94
N SER A 2 -20.27 -71.15 -47.78
CA SER A 2 -21.26 -71.06 -48.86
C SER A 2 -22.67 -71.31 -48.39
N ASP A 3 -23.41 -70.23 -48.12
CA ASP A 3 -24.74 -70.08 -48.70
C ASP A 3 -24.93 -68.64 -49.16
N ALA A 4 -25.29 -68.52 -50.43
CA ALA A 4 -25.65 -67.30 -51.11
C ALA A 4 -27.02 -67.53 -51.75
N ARG A 5 -27.93 -66.54 -51.67
CA ARG A 5 -28.82 -66.14 -52.77
C ARG A 5 -29.72 -64.94 -52.41
N THR A 6 -29.51 -63.86 -53.17
CA THR A 6 -30.50 -63.07 -53.96
C THR A 6 -31.89 -62.76 -53.37
N SER A 7 -32.50 -61.57 -53.48
CA SER A 7 -32.47 -60.59 -54.58
C SER A 7 -32.93 -59.17 -54.17
N ARG A 8 -32.43 -58.18 -54.93
CA ARG A 8 -32.93 -56.82 -55.27
C ARG A 8 -34.48 -56.69 -55.29
N ALA A 9 -35.14 -55.53 -55.16
CA ALA A 9 -34.78 -54.11 -55.19
C ALA A 9 -35.96 -53.27 -54.64
N ARG A 10 -35.73 -52.00 -54.26
CA ARG A 10 -36.29 -50.79 -54.92
C ARG A 10 -36.20 -49.54 -54.03
N TYR A 11 -35.58 -48.50 -54.61
CA TYR A 11 -35.85 -47.05 -54.50
C TYR A 11 -35.95 -46.44 -53.09
N LEU A 12 -34.91 -45.71 -52.67
CA LEU A 12 -34.82 -44.24 -52.77
C LEU A 12 -35.91 -43.54 -51.95
N ASN A 13 -35.52 -43.01 -50.80
CA ASN A 13 -35.83 -41.64 -50.41
C ASN A 13 -34.74 -41.14 -49.47
N ALA A 14 -33.93 -40.23 -49.98
CA ALA A 14 -33.01 -39.41 -49.21
C ALA A 14 -33.83 -38.43 -48.37
N VAL A 15 -33.61 -38.44 -47.06
CA VAL A 15 -33.86 -37.27 -46.21
C VAL A 15 -32.60 -37.09 -45.39
N ALA A 16 -31.79 -36.13 -45.83
CA ALA A 16 -30.64 -35.63 -45.11
C ALA A 16 -31.14 -34.81 -43.91
N THR A 17 -30.96 -35.32 -42.71
CA THR A 17 -31.15 -34.55 -41.48
C THR A 17 -29.79 -34.19 -40.92
N SER A 18 -29.38 -32.97 -41.25
CA SER A 18 -28.22 -32.29 -40.69
C SER A 18 -28.37 -32.18 -39.17
N LEU A 19 -27.62 -32.96 -38.41
CA LEU A 19 -27.44 -32.73 -36.97
C LEU A 19 -26.39 -31.63 -36.80
N LEU A 20 -26.86 -30.42 -36.53
CA LEU A 20 -26.05 -29.30 -36.07
C LEU A 20 -25.29 -29.69 -34.80
N LEU A 21 -23.96 -29.64 -34.87
CA LEU A 21 -23.08 -29.51 -33.71
C LEU A 21 -23.46 -28.23 -32.96
N VAL A 22 -24.10 -28.36 -31.80
CA VAL A 22 -24.10 -27.30 -30.79
C VAL A 22 -22.87 -27.52 -29.92
N THR A 23 -21.73 -27.01 -30.34
CA THR A 23 -20.59 -26.79 -29.46
C THR A 23 -20.99 -25.70 -28.47
N VAL A 24 -21.47 -26.10 -27.30
CA VAL A 24 -21.54 -25.22 -26.13
C VAL A 24 -20.10 -24.97 -25.70
N THR A 25 -19.44 -23.99 -26.32
CA THR A 25 -18.28 -23.34 -25.73
C THR A 25 -18.78 -22.59 -24.51
N GLY A 26 -18.87 -23.30 -23.38
CA GLY A 26 -19.00 -22.72 -22.06
C GLY A 26 -17.77 -21.86 -21.82
N GLY A 27 -17.83 -20.61 -22.27
CA GLY A 27 -16.89 -19.59 -21.88
C GLY A 27 -17.01 -19.46 -20.38
N LEU A 28 -16.06 -20.05 -19.66
CA LEU A 28 -15.67 -19.61 -18.34
C LEU A 28 -15.15 -18.18 -18.52
N ALA A 29 -16.07 -17.23 -18.65
CA ALA A 29 -15.79 -15.85 -18.32
C ALA A 29 -15.44 -15.89 -16.83
N ALA A 30 -14.15 -16.02 -16.54
CA ALA A 30 -13.63 -15.69 -15.24
C ALA A 30 -14.14 -14.27 -14.98
N CYS A 31 -15.07 -14.13 -14.03
CA CYS A 31 -15.29 -12.87 -13.35
C CYS A 31 -13.95 -12.51 -12.72
N ARG A 32 -13.10 -11.82 -13.50
CA ARG A 32 -12.02 -11.04 -12.93
C ARG A 32 -12.75 -9.90 -12.27
N ASP A 33 -12.79 -9.91 -10.94
CA ASP A 33 -13.15 -8.72 -10.19
C ASP A 33 -12.34 -7.57 -10.77
N GLU A 34 -13.02 -6.64 -11.44
CA GLU A 34 -12.39 -5.41 -11.89
C GLU A 34 -11.85 -4.74 -10.63
N LYS A 35 -10.52 -4.67 -10.50
CA LYS A 35 -9.88 -3.93 -9.41
C LYS A 35 -10.50 -2.54 -9.42
N LYS A 36 -11.22 -2.20 -8.34
CA LYS A 36 -11.81 -0.86 -8.20
C LYS A 36 -10.71 0.17 -8.50
N PRO A 37 -10.98 1.19 -9.32
CA PRO A 37 -10.00 2.23 -9.58
C PRO A 37 -9.55 2.82 -8.25
N THR A 38 -8.24 2.88 -8.04
CA THR A 38 -7.66 3.49 -6.84
C THR A 38 -8.20 4.92 -6.73
N PRO A 39 -8.75 5.33 -5.56
CA PRO A 39 -9.22 6.70 -5.37
C PRO A 39 -8.09 7.71 -5.67
N PRO A 40 -8.43 8.97 -6.00
CA PRO A 40 -7.40 9.98 -6.20
C PRO A 40 -6.55 10.13 -4.94
N TYR A 41 -5.26 10.40 -5.13
CA TYR A 41 -4.35 10.63 -4.02
C TYR A 41 -4.82 11.89 -3.25
N PRO A 42 -5.06 11.80 -1.94
CA PRO A 42 -5.67 12.89 -1.18
C PRO A 42 -4.72 14.08 -1.03
N ALA A 43 -5.30 15.28 -0.91
CA ALA A 43 -4.52 16.45 -0.49
C ALA A 43 -4.22 16.37 1.01
N VAL A 44 -3.18 17.09 1.46
CA VAL A 44 -2.81 17.21 2.88
C VAL A 44 -2.98 18.65 3.33
N GLU A 45 -3.74 18.84 4.42
CA GLU A 45 -4.05 20.14 5.00
C GLU A 45 -3.54 20.24 6.45
N TRP A 46 -2.71 21.25 6.71
CA TRP A 46 -2.19 21.51 8.05
C TRP A 46 -3.31 22.01 8.97
N GLN A 47 -3.39 21.43 10.16
CA GLN A 47 -4.27 21.89 11.22
C GLN A 47 -3.58 23.05 11.94
N GLY A 48 -3.71 24.24 11.38
CA GLY A 48 -3.03 25.46 11.82
C GLY A 48 -1.91 25.89 10.89
N THR A 49 -0.81 26.40 11.46
CA THR A 49 0.31 26.88 10.66
C THR A 49 1.21 25.72 10.25
N ALA A 50 1.56 25.65 8.96
CA ALA A 50 2.54 24.70 8.46
C ALA A 50 3.89 24.88 9.19
N PRO A 51 4.62 23.79 9.48
CA PRO A 51 5.91 23.88 10.15
C PRO A 51 6.91 24.64 9.26
N ASN A 52 7.61 25.60 9.86
CA ASN A 52 8.50 26.53 9.14
C ASN A 52 9.87 26.69 9.80
N ALA A 53 10.22 25.82 10.74
CA ALA A 53 11.55 25.80 11.34
C ALA A 53 12.61 25.51 10.27
N ALA A 54 13.85 25.99 10.45
CA ALA A 54 14.90 25.84 9.44
C ALA A 54 15.18 24.37 9.05
N ILE A 55 15.02 23.44 9.99
CA ILE A 55 15.17 21.98 9.77
C ILE A 55 14.14 21.41 8.79
N GLU A 56 12.98 22.07 8.61
CA GLU A 56 11.94 21.64 7.67
C GLU A 56 12.37 21.79 6.19
N ALA A 57 13.37 22.63 5.93
CA ALA A 57 13.96 22.79 4.61
C ALA A 57 15.04 21.74 4.29
N ASP A 58 15.40 20.87 5.25
CA ASP A 58 16.35 19.79 5.00
C ASP A 58 15.74 18.73 4.05
N PRO A 59 16.42 18.36 2.95
CA PRO A 59 15.90 17.37 2.00
C PRO A 59 15.52 16.04 2.62
N TRP A 60 16.23 15.59 3.65
CA TRP A 60 15.93 14.34 4.35
C TRP A 60 14.65 14.43 5.18
N VAL A 61 14.40 15.60 5.79
CA VAL A 61 13.17 15.87 6.53
C VAL A 61 11.98 15.95 5.59
N MET A 62 12.12 16.64 4.46
CA MET A 62 11.09 16.67 3.42
C MET A 62 10.76 15.26 2.90
N ALA A 63 11.78 14.43 2.66
CA ALA A 63 11.60 13.04 2.24
C ALA A 63 10.92 12.18 3.31
N ALA A 64 11.28 12.36 4.59
CA ALA A 64 10.63 11.66 5.69
C ALA A 64 9.14 12.02 5.78
N ARG A 65 8.77 13.31 5.64
CA ARG A 65 7.36 13.74 5.62
C ARG A 65 6.58 13.12 4.47
N LYS A 66 7.13 13.15 3.25
CA LYS A 66 6.51 12.51 2.08
C LYS A 66 6.31 11.01 2.28
N SER A 67 7.28 10.33 2.90
CA SER A 67 7.15 8.92 3.24
C SER A 67 6.02 8.68 4.25
N LEU A 68 5.94 9.46 5.33
CA LEU A 68 4.87 9.31 6.33
C LEU A 68 3.47 9.53 5.72
N GLU A 69 3.35 10.47 4.80
CA GLU A 69 2.13 10.69 4.04
C GLU A 69 1.77 9.47 3.18
N ALA A 70 2.69 9.02 2.34
CA ALA A 70 2.46 7.87 1.47
C ALA A 70 2.16 6.59 2.25
N GLN A 71 2.80 6.40 3.42
CA GLN A 71 2.52 5.28 4.33
C GLN A 71 1.09 5.31 4.88
N ALA A 72 0.57 6.49 5.22
CA ALA A 72 -0.79 6.63 5.71
C ALA A 72 -1.83 6.42 4.58
N VAL A 73 -1.59 6.98 3.39
CA VAL A 73 -2.44 6.74 2.20
C VAL A 73 -2.46 5.27 1.83
N ALA A 74 -1.30 4.61 1.76
CA ALA A 74 -1.20 3.19 1.44
C ALA A 74 -1.95 2.29 2.42
N GLN A 75 -1.95 2.64 3.71
CA GLN A 75 -2.71 1.89 4.72
C GLN A 75 -4.21 2.11 4.58
N ASN A 76 -4.67 3.34 4.32
CA ASN A 76 -6.09 3.62 4.08
C ASN A 76 -6.60 2.94 2.80
N PHE A 77 -5.80 2.92 1.74
CA PHE A 77 -6.15 2.24 0.48
C PHE A 77 -5.87 0.73 0.52
N THR A 78 -5.14 0.26 1.52
CA THR A 78 -4.56 -1.10 1.62
C THR A 78 -3.77 -1.52 0.37
N ASP A 79 -3.19 -0.56 -0.34
CA ASP A 79 -2.35 -0.78 -1.52
C ASP A 79 -0.91 -0.37 -1.24
N PHE A 80 -0.02 -1.37 -1.15
CA PHE A 80 1.39 -1.19 -0.82
C PHE A 80 2.29 -1.16 -2.06
N THR A 81 1.68 -0.98 -3.24
CA THR A 81 2.32 -0.77 -4.54
C THR A 81 2.13 0.64 -5.09
N LEU A 82 1.47 1.54 -4.33
CA LEU A 82 1.29 2.94 -4.71
C LEU A 82 2.64 3.59 -5.08
N PRO A 83 2.73 4.30 -6.23
CA PRO A 83 3.98 4.92 -6.68
C PRO A 83 4.62 5.83 -5.61
N GLN A 84 3.80 6.65 -4.95
CA GLN A 84 4.26 7.57 -3.89
C GLN A 84 4.90 6.80 -2.72
N LEU A 85 4.36 5.63 -2.36
CA LEU A 85 4.92 4.79 -1.31
C LEU A 85 6.22 4.13 -1.78
N VAL A 86 6.22 3.57 -2.99
CA VAL A 86 7.38 2.90 -3.59
C VAL A 86 8.57 3.85 -3.64
N GLU A 87 8.37 5.07 -4.12
CA GLU A 87 9.41 6.09 -4.27
C GLU A 87 10.01 6.58 -2.95
N THR A 88 9.21 6.57 -1.87
CA THR A 88 9.57 7.22 -0.59
C THR A 88 9.85 6.24 0.54
N THR A 89 9.61 4.94 0.32
CA THR A 89 9.65 3.92 1.38
C THR A 89 10.28 2.62 0.88
N GLY A 90 11.34 2.17 1.56
CA GLY A 90 12.05 0.93 1.23
C GLY A 90 11.17 -0.31 1.33
N LEU A 91 11.48 -1.32 0.51
CA LEU A 91 10.69 -2.56 0.39
C LEU A 91 10.38 -3.23 1.73
N ASP A 92 11.37 -3.41 2.60
CA ASP A 92 11.18 -4.08 3.90
C ASP A 92 10.18 -3.35 4.79
N LEU A 93 10.17 -2.02 4.74
CA LEU A 93 9.22 -1.22 5.48
C LEU A 93 7.82 -1.33 4.86
N ARG A 94 7.69 -1.31 3.53
CA ARG A 94 6.41 -1.55 2.84
C ARG A 94 5.82 -2.92 3.18
N ILE A 95 6.65 -3.97 3.22
CA ILE A 95 6.24 -5.33 3.63
C ILE A 95 5.76 -5.35 5.09
N ARG A 96 6.43 -4.63 6.00
CA ARG A 96 5.99 -4.55 7.40
C ARG A 96 4.65 -3.82 7.52
N LEU A 97 4.49 -2.71 6.80
CA LEU A 97 3.26 -1.92 6.82
C LEU A 97 2.05 -2.72 6.35
N SER A 98 2.22 -3.57 5.32
CA SER A 98 1.11 -4.40 4.82
C SER A 98 0.60 -5.43 5.82
N ARG A 99 1.38 -5.78 6.84
CA ARG A 99 0.97 -6.78 7.85
C ARG A 99 -0.17 -6.28 8.74
N HIS A 100 -0.28 -4.97 8.98
CA HIS A 100 -1.32 -4.42 9.85
C HIS A 100 -2.73 -4.67 9.29
N PRO A 101 -3.11 -4.17 8.10
CA PRO A 101 -4.43 -4.43 7.55
C PRO A 101 -4.67 -5.92 7.27
N LEU A 102 -3.63 -6.69 6.93
CA LEU A 102 -3.74 -8.14 6.78
C LEU A 102 -4.20 -8.82 8.07
N ASN A 103 -3.54 -8.49 9.20
CA ASN A 103 -3.90 -9.05 10.49
C ASN A 103 -5.29 -8.61 10.94
N ASP A 104 -5.70 -7.37 10.66
CA ASP A 104 -7.04 -6.87 10.98
C ASP A 104 -8.10 -7.69 10.25
N VAL A 105 -7.95 -7.86 8.93
CA VAL A 105 -8.89 -8.62 8.10
C VAL A 105 -8.92 -10.11 8.47
N GLU A 106 -7.76 -10.73 8.73
CA GLU A 106 -7.68 -12.12 9.22
C GLU A 106 -8.42 -12.31 10.56
N GLN A 107 -8.47 -11.27 11.39
CA GLN A 107 -9.22 -11.24 12.65
C GLN A 107 -10.68 -10.79 12.48
N LYS A 108 -11.16 -10.64 11.23
CA LYS A 108 -12.51 -10.14 10.90
C LYS A 108 -12.78 -8.73 11.44
N ARG A 109 -11.73 -7.92 11.60
CA ARG A 109 -11.80 -6.49 11.90
C ARG A 109 -11.57 -5.68 10.63
N ARG A 110 -12.12 -4.47 10.58
CA ARG A 110 -11.75 -3.52 9.53
C ARG A 110 -10.39 -2.92 9.87
N PRO A 111 -9.53 -2.66 8.87
CA PRO A 111 -8.34 -1.85 9.09
C PRO A 111 -8.69 -0.48 9.65
N ASP A 112 -7.90 -0.01 10.62
CA ASP A 112 -8.05 1.32 11.19
C ASP A 112 -7.79 2.42 10.16
N ILE A 113 -8.48 3.54 10.33
CA ILE A 113 -8.36 4.73 9.48
C ILE A 113 -7.26 5.63 10.03
N ARG A 114 -6.40 6.11 9.12
CA ARG A 114 -5.41 7.15 9.41
C ARG A 114 -5.89 8.49 8.86
N PRO A 115 -6.29 9.45 9.70
CA PRO A 115 -6.83 10.72 9.21
C PRO A 115 -5.80 11.59 8.49
N GLY A 116 -4.51 11.32 8.68
CA GLY A 116 -3.41 12.02 8.04
C GLY A 116 -2.08 11.28 8.23
N PRO A 117 -0.97 11.84 7.73
CA PRO A 117 0.37 11.38 8.04
C PRO A 117 0.59 11.34 9.56
N ASP A 118 1.40 10.40 10.05
CA ASP A 118 1.79 10.39 11.46
C ASP A 118 2.47 11.74 11.82
N PRO A 119 1.95 12.52 12.80
CA PRO A 119 2.51 13.82 13.16
C PRO A 119 3.96 13.68 13.58
N PHE A 120 4.83 14.46 12.96
CA PHE A 120 6.28 14.35 13.15
C PHE A 120 6.92 15.72 13.38
N LEU A 121 7.64 15.82 14.51
CA LEU A 121 8.49 16.96 14.86
C LEU A 121 9.97 16.57 14.65
N PRO A 122 10.61 16.99 13.55
CA PRO A 122 12.03 16.77 13.36
C PRO A 122 12.83 17.59 14.38
N MET A 123 13.88 16.98 14.91
CA MET A 123 14.78 17.63 15.89
C MET A 123 16.21 17.67 15.39
N GLU A 124 16.63 16.65 14.64
CA GLU A 124 18.01 16.51 14.20
C GLU A 124 18.11 15.69 12.92
N VAL A 125 19.08 16.03 12.07
CA VAL A 125 19.51 15.21 10.94
C VAL A 125 21.00 14.92 11.12
N LYS A 126 21.38 13.64 11.08
CA LYS A 126 22.77 13.19 11.17
C LYS A 126 23.16 12.38 9.93
N PRO A 127 24.44 12.43 9.51
CA PRO A 127 24.96 11.45 8.56
C PRO A 127 24.77 10.03 9.10
N GLY A 128 24.40 9.11 8.21
CA GLY A 128 24.29 7.69 8.54
C GLY A 128 25.65 6.97 8.52
N PRO A 129 25.68 5.66 8.81
CA PRO A 129 26.91 4.89 8.92
C PRO A 129 27.64 4.69 7.58
N THR A 130 26.96 4.86 6.45
CA THR A 130 27.52 4.71 5.11
C THR A 130 27.26 5.95 4.26
N ALA A 131 28.11 6.19 3.26
CA ALA A 131 27.91 7.27 2.30
C ALA A 131 26.53 7.15 1.63
N GLY A 132 25.84 8.29 1.47
CA GLY A 132 24.48 8.31 0.91
C GLY A 132 23.36 7.92 1.89
N THR A 133 23.65 7.78 3.19
CA THR A 133 22.63 7.53 4.23
C THR A 133 22.56 8.66 5.25
N ALA A 134 21.40 8.79 5.90
CA ALA A 134 21.17 9.75 6.97
C ALA A 134 20.26 9.17 8.06
N GLU A 135 20.27 9.80 9.24
CA GLU A 135 19.35 9.54 10.33
C GLU A 135 18.56 10.83 10.62
N VAL A 136 17.26 10.81 10.38
CA VAL A 136 16.34 11.89 10.76
C VAL A 136 15.72 11.51 12.11
N ARG A 137 16.01 12.29 13.14
CA ARG A 137 15.55 12.05 14.51
C ARG A 137 14.49 13.05 14.91
N GLY A 138 13.53 12.61 15.70
CA GLY A 138 12.47 13.49 16.18
C GLY A 138 11.44 12.76 17.02
N CYS A 139 10.32 13.43 17.23
CA CYS A 139 9.19 12.91 17.99
C CYS A 139 8.03 12.65 17.03
N VAL A 140 7.49 11.43 17.05
CA VAL A 140 6.37 11.02 16.19
C VAL A 140 5.18 10.61 17.03
N VAL A 141 3.99 10.97 16.58
CA VAL A 141 2.73 10.45 17.11
C VAL A 141 2.22 9.41 16.13
N ARG A 142 1.98 8.19 16.60
CA ARG A 142 1.34 7.15 15.80
C ARG A 142 -0.15 7.22 16.09
N TRP A 143 -0.95 7.41 15.04
CA TRP A 143 -2.40 7.47 15.18
C TRP A 143 -3.10 6.61 14.13
N ALA A 144 -4.17 5.96 14.56
CA ALA A 144 -5.13 5.25 13.72
C ALA A 144 -6.35 4.95 14.61
N SER A 145 -7.54 5.00 14.04
CA SER A 145 -8.78 4.68 14.77
C SER A 145 -9.83 4.14 13.82
N GLU A 146 -10.81 3.40 14.34
CA GLU A 146 -11.90 2.85 13.53
C GLU A 146 -12.73 3.93 12.81
N THR A 147 -12.79 5.13 13.37
CA THR A 147 -13.57 6.28 12.87
C THR A 147 -12.73 7.30 12.10
N GLY A 148 -11.40 7.24 12.19
CA GLY A 148 -10.51 8.25 11.65
C GLY A 148 -10.48 9.54 12.46
N ASP A 149 -10.93 9.52 13.72
CA ASP A 149 -10.86 10.70 14.59
C ASP A 149 -9.42 11.01 15.00
N VAL A 150 -9.10 12.30 15.12
CA VAL A 150 -7.85 12.78 15.71
C VAL A 150 -7.94 12.59 17.23
N PRO A 151 -6.95 11.93 17.88
CA PRO A 151 -6.95 11.76 19.32
C PRO A 151 -6.89 13.10 20.07
N ASP A 152 -7.63 13.21 21.17
CA ASP A 152 -7.58 14.37 22.07
C ASP A 152 -6.18 14.57 22.69
N GLU A 153 -5.47 13.45 22.92
CA GLU A 153 -4.11 13.43 23.46
C GLU A 153 -3.12 12.84 22.45
N LEU A 154 -2.11 13.63 22.09
CA LEU A 154 -1.06 13.22 21.16
C LEU A 154 0.18 12.75 21.92
N ASN A 155 0.26 11.44 22.16
CA ASN A 155 1.38 10.82 22.85
C ASN A 155 2.56 10.57 21.88
N ALA A 156 3.50 11.52 21.86
CA ALA A 156 4.67 11.43 21.00
C ALA A 156 5.75 10.49 21.57
N THR A 157 6.38 9.71 20.71
CA THR A 157 7.52 8.85 21.05
C THR A 157 8.73 9.22 20.18
N GLY A 158 9.93 9.08 20.74
CA GLY A 158 11.17 9.27 19.98
C GLY A 158 11.32 8.29 18.84
N VAL A 159 11.84 8.75 17.70
CA VAL A 159 12.04 7.93 16.51
C VAL A 159 13.32 8.33 15.77
N ILE A 160 13.95 7.35 15.13
CA ILE A 160 14.91 7.53 14.03
C ILE A 160 14.28 6.99 12.75
N PHE A 161 14.17 7.84 11.74
CA PHE A 161 14.03 7.40 10.36
C PHE A 161 15.41 7.24 9.76
N ARG A 162 15.81 6.01 9.46
CA ARG A 162 17.01 5.74 8.68
C ARG A 162 16.69 5.97 7.23
N MET A 163 17.45 6.84 6.61
CA MET A 163 17.25 7.30 5.25
C MET A 163 18.35 6.75 4.34
N GLU A 164 18.00 6.53 3.09
CA GLU A 164 18.95 6.20 2.03
C GLU A 164 18.69 7.06 0.79
N HIS A 165 19.77 7.36 0.08
CA HIS A 165 19.77 7.98 -1.23
C HIS A 165 19.96 6.91 -2.30
N LEU A 166 18.99 6.77 -3.19
CA LEU A 166 19.07 5.87 -4.34
C LEU A 166 19.89 6.50 -5.47
N GLU A 167 20.42 5.65 -6.36
CA GLU A 167 21.24 6.07 -7.50
C GLU A 167 20.53 7.06 -8.43
N ALA A 168 19.20 6.94 -8.56
CA ALA A 168 18.38 7.82 -9.39
C ALA A 168 17.96 9.14 -8.70
N GLY A 169 18.53 9.45 -7.52
CA GLY A 169 18.35 10.75 -6.85
C GLY A 169 17.28 10.78 -5.75
N GLN A 170 16.53 9.68 -5.55
CA GLN A 170 15.43 9.62 -4.59
C GLN A 170 15.96 9.41 -3.17
N LEU A 171 15.38 10.15 -2.22
CA LEU A 171 15.59 9.96 -0.79
C LEU A 171 14.38 9.22 -0.22
N ARG A 172 14.61 8.15 0.55
CA ARG A 172 13.53 7.35 1.15
C ARG A 172 13.86 6.84 2.54
N ILE A 173 12.81 6.52 3.31
CA ILE A 173 12.97 5.81 4.59
C ILE A 173 13.23 4.33 4.30
N SER A 174 14.39 3.83 4.71
CA SER A 174 14.74 2.40 4.62
C SER A 174 14.27 1.62 5.85
N SER A 175 14.35 2.22 7.03
CA SER A 175 13.87 1.61 8.28
C SER A 175 13.54 2.64 9.34
N VAL A 176 12.78 2.19 10.35
CA VAL A 176 12.33 3.01 11.48
C VAL A 176 12.79 2.35 12.76
N VAL A 177 13.36 3.14 13.68
CA VAL A 177 13.78 2.70 15.01
C VAL A 177 13.13 3.56 16.07
N THR A 178 12.46 2.95 17.04
CA THR A 178 11.91 3.67 18.19
C THR A 178 13.02 4.03 19.18
N LEU A 179 13.02 5.26 19.68
CA LEU A 179 13.92 5.77 20.71
C LEU A 179 13.13 6.07 21.99
N PRO A 180 12.85 5.07 22.84
CA PRO A 180 12.05 5.29 24.05
C PRO A 180 12.72 6.20 25.07
N GLN A 181 14.04 6.39 24.98
CA GLN A 181 14.83 7.24 25.88
C GLN A 181 14.88 8.71 25.44
N GLN A 182 14.37 9.04 24.26
CA GLN A 182 14.30 10.43 23.81
C GLN A 182 13.09 11.11 24.47
N ASP A 183 13.33 12.26 25.10
CA ASP A 183 12.26 13.03 25.73
C ASP A 183 11.38 13.69 24.67
N CYS A 184 10.15 13.19 24.56
CA CYS A 184 9.09 13.73 23.71
C CYS A 184 7.89 14.23 24.51
N SER A 185 8.01 14.33 25.84
CA SER A 185 6.89 14.68 26.74
C SER A 185 6.33 16.09 26.48
N ALA A 186 7.20 17.03 26.09
CA ALA A 186 6.82 18.40 25.73
C ALA A 186 6.70 18.62 24.21
N ALA A 187 6.90 17.58 23.40
CA ALA A 187 6.87 17.71 21.95
C ALA A 187 5.44 18.00 21.46
N LYS A 188 5.33 18.93 20.51
CA LYS A 188 4.06 19.24 19.84
C LYS A 188 4.22 19.06 18.33
N PRO A 189 4.23 17.81 17.82
CA PRO A 189 4.33 17.58 16.40
C PRO A 189 3.20 18.25 15.62
N PRO A 190 3.50 18.92 14.49
CA PRO A 190 2.47 19.54 13.66
C PRO A 190 1.56 18.47 13.07
N VAL A 191 0.26 18.76 13.10
CA VAL A 191 -0.82 17.87 12.68
C VAL A 191 -1.24 18.27 11.26
N ALA A 192 -1.33 17.29 10.37
CA ALA A 192 -1.92 17.46 9.04
C ALA A 192 -2.93 16.34 8.79
N LEU A 193 -4.01 16.65 8.09
CA LEU A 193 -5.09 15.71 7.77
C LEU A 193 -5.27 15.60 6.27
N PHE A 194 -5.84 14.49 5.83
CA PHE A 194 -6.22 14.28 4.44
C PHE A 194 -7.52 15.02 4.10
N ALA A 195 -7.57 15.60 2.89
CA ALA A 195 -8.73 16.23 2.30
C ALA A 195 -8.99 15.65 0.89
N PRO A 196 -10.13 14.96 0.65
CA PRO A 196 -11.15 14.60 1.64
C PRO A 196 -10.62 13.64 2.71
N ALA A 197 -11.32 13.58 3.84
CA ALA A 197 -11.03 12.59 4.88
C ALA A 197 -11.17 11.16 4.32
N PRO A 198 -10.33 10.20 4.74
CA PRO A 198 -10.40 8.85 4.23
C PRO A 198 -11.67 8.14 4.67
N GLU A 199 -12.26 7.35 3.77
CA GLU A 199 -13.41 6.51 4.09
C GLU A 199 -12.96 5.19 4.74
N PRO A 200 -13.81 4.57 5.58
CA PRO A 200 -13.55 3.23 6.09
C PRO A 200 -13.34 2.22 4.95
N SER A 201 -12.34 1.36 5.08
CA SER A 201 -12.09 0.29 4.11
C SER A 201 -13.28 -0.68 4.04
N ASP A 202 -13.67 -1.05 2.82
CA ASP A 202 -14.68 -2.08 2.54
C ASP A 202 -14.07 -3.48 2.37
N ILE A 203 -12.74 -3.61 2.53
CA ILE A 203 -12.02 -4.87 2.36
C ILE A 203 -12.27 -5.81 3.52
N THR A 204 -12.73 -7.02 3.18
CA THR A 204 -13.02 -8.09 4.15
C THR A 204 -12.27 -9.38 3.84
N ASP A 205 -11.56 -9.46 2.71
CA ASP A 205 -10.69 -10.60 2.36
C ASP A 205 -9.22 -10.15 2.32
N ALA A 206 -8.35 -10.93 2.95
CA ALA A 206 -6.92 -10.66 2.97
C ALA A 206 -6.26 -10.77 1.58
N GLN A 207 -6.93 -11.42 0.61
CA GLN A 207 -6.48 -11.47 -0.79
C GLN A 207 -6.68 -10.14 -1.53
N ASP A 208 -7.60 -9.28 -1.07
CA ASP A 208 -7.86 -7.98 -1.71
C ASP A 208 -6.86 -6.91 -1.28
N ILE A 209 -6.04 -7.18 -0.26
CA ILE A 209 -4.95 -6.31 0.17
C ILE A 209 -3.78 -6.45 -0.80
N VAL A 210 -3.44 -5.36 -1.48
CA VAL A 210 -2.35 -5.36 -2.48
C VAL A 210 -1.01 -5.29 -1.77
N ARG A 211 -0.37 -6.46 -1.64
CA ARG A 211 0.90 -6.62 -0.92
C ARG A 211 2.06 -5.87 -1.58
N ALA A 212 3.01 -5.43 -0.77
CA ALA A 212 4.23 -4.81 -1.26
C ALA A 212 4.99 -5.80 -2.15
N ALA A 213 5.36 -5.33 -3.34
CA ALA A 213 6.22 -6.05 -4.27
C ALA A 213 7.53 -5.28 -4.48
N ARG A 214 8.56 -6.02 -4.87
CA ARG A 214 9.82 -5.44 -5.33
C ARG A 214 9.55 -4.60 -6.59
N ALA A 215 10.05 -3.37 -6.58
CA ALA A 215 10.03 -2.47 -7.71
C ALA A 215 11.45 -2.33 -8.29
N ASP A 216 11.56 -1.80 -9.51
CA ASP A 216 12.84 -1.64 -10.21
C ASP A 216 13.82 -0.72 -9.45
N ILE A 217 13.29 0.19 -8.63
CA ILE A 217 14.09 1.11 -7.80
C ILE A 217 14.61 0.47 -6.51
N ASP A 218 14.17 -0.74 -6.17
CA ASP A 218 14.63 -1.41 -4.96
C ASP A 218 16.01 -2.05 -5.18
N PRO A 219 16.99 -1.78 -4.29
CA PRO A 219 18.31 -2.42 -4.36
C PRO A 219 18.18 -3.95 -4.41
N PRO A 220 19.07 -4.64 -5.13
CA PRO A 220 19.06 -6.09 -5.20
C PRO A 220 19.08 -6.71 -3.80
N ALA A 221 18.42 -7.86 -3.64
CA ALA A 221 18.53 -8.61 -2.38
C ALA A 221 20.01 -8.88 -2.11
N MET A 222 20.51 -8.43 -0.96
CA MET A 222 21.87 -8.78 -0.57
C MET A 222 21.90 -10.29 -0.31
N PRO A 223 22.89 -11.01 -0.86
CA PRO A 223 23.02 -12.46 -0.72
C PRO A 223 23.29 -12.89 0.73
#